data_AF-A0A1D6LR92-F1
#
_entry.id   AF-A0A1D6LR92-F1
#
_cell.length_a   1.000
_cell.length_b   1.000
_cell.length_c   1.000
_cell.angle_alpha   90.00
_cell.angle_beta   90.00
_cell.angle_gamma   90.00
#
_symmetry.space_group_name_H-M   'P 1'
#
loop_
_entity.id
_entity.type
_entity.pdbx_description
1 polymer ?
#
loop_
_entity_poly.entity_id
_entity_poly.type
_entity_poly.pdbx_seq_one_letter_code
_entity_poly.pdbx_strand_id
1 'polypeptide(L)'
;MTSVSHMDFPEIVEGGIKQMLELLGDDNAPFDVHLIGGFADASTKVVRSSGKKHIKQEGYSYPLCCKIVEVLHKSQLQFHLRSFCVLENNTKSDSFGNALPIIGGFVVETSSGVVIPATFDMDSRCPDEVVRRIRVSVSSYDPTWQGRLLETYDTQDDVFQIAPACWMPDWADIASSLNQLSDSEVLLRCSTSPAAEPPHFVENERRIWKYLIDNPDWEETFPKHKPRVFHRASDGSWSRYS
;
A
#
# COMPACT_ATOMS: atom_id res chain seq x y z
N MET A 1 -2.24 -21.57 5.38
CA MET A 1 -2.05 -20.63 4.26
C MET A 1 -1.70 -19.27 4.85
N THR A 2 -0.96 -18.41 4.13
CA THR A 2 -0.57 -17.08 4.60
C THR A 2 -1.09 -16.04 3.62
N SER A 3 -1.71 -14.98 4.14
CA SER A 3 -2.14 -13.82 3.35
C SER A 3 -1.49 -12.56 3.92
N VAL A 4 -0.95 -11.72 3.04
CA VAL A 4 -0.26 -10.48 3.41
C VAL A 4 -0.85 -9.35 2.56
N SER A 5 -1.23 -8.25 3.22
CA SER A 5 -1.75 -7.06 2.57
C SER A 5 -1.08 -5.80 3.10
N HIS A 6 -0.88 -4.83 2.23
CA HIS A 6 -0.59 -3.45 2.61
C HIS A 6 -1.87 -2.63 2.46
N MET A 7 -2.33 -1.99 3.53
CA MET A 7 -3.58 -1.23 3.56
C MET A 7 -3.26 0.22 3.92
N ASP A 8 -3.67 1.16 3.08
CA ASP A 8 -3.32 2.58 3.24
C ASP A 8 -4.52 3.46 3.65
N PHE A 9 -5.76 2.96 3.53
CA PHE A 9 -6.98 3.75 3.75
C PHE A 9 -8.06 2.96 4.51
N PRO A 10 -8.74 3.55 5.52
CA PRO A 10 -9.79 2.88 6.29
C PRO A 10 -10.93 2.28 5.43
N GLU A 11 -11.27 2.91 4.31
CA GLU A 11 -12.35 2.51 3.42
C GLU A 11 -12.11 1.15 2.77
N ILE A 12 -10.85 0.72 2.62
CA ILE A 12 -10.50 -0.57 2.01
C ILE A 12 -10.56 -1.73 3.01
N VAL A 13 -10.46 -1.44 4.30
CA VAL A 13 -10.14 -2.46 5.33
C VAL A 13 -11.20 -3.56 5.40
N GLU A 14 -12.47 -3.20 5.36
CA GLU A 14 -13.56 -4.17 5.53
C GLU A 14 -13.67 -5.13 4.33
N GLY A 15 -13.67 -4.58 3.11
CA GLY A 15 -13.65 -5.37 1.89
C GLY A 15 -12.34 -6.17 1.75
N GLY A 16 -11.22 -5.57 2.13
CA GLY A 16 -9.90 -6.18 2.05
C GLY A 16 -9.72 -7.36 3.00
N ILE A 17 -10.07 -7.22 4.28
CA ILE A 17 -10.00 -8.34 5.23
C ILE A 17 -10.92 -9.47 4.78
N LYS A 18 -12.13 -9.16 4.30
CA LYS A 18 -13.04 -10.16 3.74
C LYS A 18 -12.41 -10.92 2.57
N GLN A 19 -11.84 -10.20 1.60
CA GLN A 19 -11.15 -10.78 0.45
C GLN A 19 -9.97 -11.68 0.88
N MET A 20 -9.17 -11.24 1.87
CA MET A 20 -8.06 -12.06 2.38
C MET A 20 -8.55 -13.36 3.02
N LEU A 21 -9.65 -13.31 3.79
CA LEU A 21 -10.21 -14.48 4.46
C LEU A 21 -10.82 -15.49 3.47
N GLU A 22 -11.49 -15.00 2.43
CA GLU A 22 -12.04 -15.86 1.36
C GLU A 22 -10.96 -16.71 0.68
N LEU A 23 -9.73 -16.20 0.60
CA LEU A 23 -8.60 -16.93 0.01
C LEU A 23 -7.98 -17.96 0.98
N LEU A 24 -8.03 -17.72 2.28
CA LEU A 24 -7.40 -18.60 3.29
C LEU A 24 -8.16 -19.92 3.51
N GLY A 25 -9.40 -20.02 3.04
CA GLY A 25 -10.26 -21.19 3.18
C GLY A 25 -10.97 -21.27 4.53
N ASP A 26 -11.83 -22.29 4.68
CA ASP A 26 -12.64 -22.51 5.88
C ASP A 26 -11.87 -23.42 6.85
N ASP A 27 -11.13 -22.81 7.78
CA ASP A 27 -10.53 -23.51 8.91
C ASP A 27 -11.27 -23.14 10.19
N ASN A 28 -11.62 -24.15 11.00
CA ASN A 28 -12.23 -23.93 12.31
C ASN A 28 -11.20 -23.45 13.35
N ALA A 29 -9.91 -23.42 13.01
CA ALA A 29 -8.85 -22.88 13.84
C ALA A 29 -8.84 -21.33 13.84
N PRO A 30 -8.47 -20.68 14.96
CA PRO A 30 -8.26 -19.25 14.98
C PRO A 30 -7.12 -18.81 14.06
N PHE A 31 -7.29 -17.69 13.37
CA PHE A 31 -6.26 -17.09 12.52
C PHE A 31 -5.25 -16.30 13.35
N ASP A 32 -3.97 -16.58 13.16
CA ASP A 32 -2.90 -15.75 13.72
C ASP A 32 -2.78 -14.43 12.93
N VAL A 33 -2.84 -13.30 13.62
CA VAL A 33 -2.80 -11.95 13.04
C VAL A 33 -1.55 -11.21 13.51
N HIS A 34 -0.86 -10.61 12.54
CA HIS A 34 0.25 -9.69 12.77
C HIS A 34 -0.12 -8.34 12.18
N LEU A 35 -0.21 -7.31 13.02
CA LEU A 35 -0.44 -5.93 12.60
C LEU A 35 0.79 -5.09 12.91
N ILE A 36 1.45 -4.62 11.85
CA ILE A 36 2.72 -3.88 11.92
C ILE A 36 2.65 -2.71 10.93
N GLY A 37 3.01 -1.52 11.37
CA GLY A 37 3.04 -0.34 10.52
C GLY A 37 2.34 0.87 11.14
N GLY A 38 2.28 1.96 10.38
CA GLY A 38 1.90 3.27 10.90
C GLY A 38 2.83 3.76 12.00
N PHE A 39 2.65 5.00 12.43
CA PHE A 39 3.37 5.60 13.54
C PHE A 39 2.50 6.70 14.15
N ALA A 40 2.96 7.39 15.20
CA ALA A 40 2.26 8.53 15.78
C ALA A 40 2.40 9.77 14.86
N ASP A 41 1.69 9.73 13.74
CA ASP A 41 1.71 10.74 12.68
C ASP A 41 0.74 11.91 12.95
N ALA A 42 -0.04 11.82 14.03
CA ALA A 42 -1.03 12.82 14.38
C ALA A 42 -0.37 14.15 14.78
N SER A 43 -0.55 15.17 13.95
CA SER A 43 -0.27 16.55 14.35
C SER A 43 -1.44 17.11 15.14
N THR A 44 -1.15 17.78 16.26
CA THR A 44 -2.18 18.48 17.03
C THR A 44 -2.40 19.86 16.41
N LYS A 45 -3.39 20.00 15.51
CA LYS A 45 -3.78 21.32 15.01
C LYS A 45 -4.92 21.88 15.87
N VAL A 46 -4.68 23.04 16.47
CA VAL A 46 -5.72 23.81 17.14
C VAL A 46 -6.50 24.56 16.07
N VAL A 47 -7.68 24.06 15.71
CA VAL A 47 -8.57 24.73 14.76
C VAL A 47 -9.52 25.61 15.56
N ARG A 48 -9.54 26.92 15.23
CA ARG A 48 -10.53 27.85 15.75
C ARG A 48 -11.68 27.92 14.76
N SER A 49 -12.82 27.32 15.12
CA SER A 49 -14.07 27.50 14.39
C SER A 49 -15.14 28.00 15.36
N SER A 50 -15.89 29.03 14.96
CA SER A 50 -17.05 29.55 15.70
C SER A 50 -16.78 29.91 17.18
N GLY A 51 -15.60 30.44 17.49
CA GLY A 51 -15.22 30.83 18.86
C GLY A 51 -14.92 29.67 19.83
N LYS A 52 -15.00 28.41 19.38
CA LYS A 52 -14.62 27.23 20.16
C LYS A 52 -13.26 26.69 19.68
N LYS A 53 -12.38 26.37 20.64
CA LYS A 53 -11.14 25.62 20.35
C LYS A 53 -11.55 24.16 20.09
N HIS A 54 -11.33 23.69 18.87
CA HIS A 54 -11.38 22.27 18.56
C HIS A 54 -9.94 21.76 18.39
N ILE A 55 -9.60 20.69 19.11
CA ILE A 55 -8.39 19.93 18.84
C ILE A 55 -8.76 18.96 17.72
N LYS A 56 -8.20 19.17 16.53
CA LYS A 56 -8.30 18.20 15.43
C LYS A 56 -6.96 17.47 15.39
N GLN A 57 -6.98 16.19 15.75
CA GLN A 57 -5.85 15.31 15.42
C GLN A 57 -5.95 15.01 13.93
N GLU A 58 -4.95 15.47 13.18
CA GLU A 58 -4.80 15.13 11.76
C GLU A 58 -3.65 14.12 11.65
N GLY A 59 -3.98 12.88 11.34
CA GLY A 59 -3.06 11.76 11.13
C GLY A 59 -3.79 10.63 10.40
N TYR A 60 -3.05 9.80 9.67
CA TYR A 60 -3.59 8.72 8.83
C TYR A 60 -3.50 7.36 9.52
N SER A 61 -2.47 7.18 10.35
CA SER A 61 -2.16 5.88 10.98
C SER A 61 -3.21 5.46 12.01
N TYR A 62 -3.67 6.38 12.86
CA TYR A 62 -4.64 6.05 13.93
C TYR A 62 -6.01 5.62 13.37
N PRO A 63 -6.67 6.38 12.46
CA PRO A 63 -7.94 5.97 11.87
C PRO A 63 -7.87 4.60 11.17
N LEU A 64 -6.79 4.34 10.43
CA LEU A 64 -6.57 3.07 9.76
C LEU A 64 -6.43 1.91 10.76
N CYS A 65 -5.57 2.07 11.77
CA CYS A 65 -5.39 1.08 12.82
C CYS A 65 -6.70 0.76 13.54
N CYS A 66 -7.47 1.79 13.91
CA CYS A 66 -8.77 1.62 14.55
C CYS A 66 -9.74 0.81 13.69
N LYS A 67 -9.83 1.13 12.38
CA LYS A 67 -10.73 0.42 11.48
C LYS A 67 -10.33 -1.06 11.31
N ILE A 68 -9.03 -1.37 11.25
CA ILE A 68 -8.54 -2.77 11.20
C ILE A 68 -8.96 -3.54 12.45
N VAL A 69 -8.66 -3.00 13.64
CA VAL A 69 -9.02 -3.64 14.92
C VAL A 69 -10.54 -3.78 15.05
N GLU A 70 -11.31 -2.78 14.65
CA GLU A 70 -12.77 -2.81 14.66
C GLU A 70 -13.33 -3.95 13.79
N VAL A 71 -12.83 -4.09 12.55
CA VAL A 71 -13.29 -5.14 11.62
C VAL A 71 -12.95 -6.53 12.17
N LEU A 72 -11.73 -6.72 12.69
CA LEU A 72 -11.35 -7.99 13.31
C LEU A 72 -12.21 -8.31 14.54
N HIS A 73 -12.49 -7.33 15.39
CA HIS A 73 -13.32 -7.51 16.58
C HIS A 73 -14.78 -7.85 16.27
N LYS A 74 -15.34 -7.28 15.19
CA LYS A 74 -16.74 -7.52 14.79
C LYS A 74 -16.95 -8.82 14.02
N SER A 75 -15.88 -9.44 13.55
CA SER A 75 -15.94 -10.69 12.81
C SER A 75 -16.41 -11.85 13.70
N GLN A 76 -17.07 -12.84 13.09
CA GLN A 76 -17.47 -14.07 13.75
C GLN A 76 -16.33 -15.10 13.82
N LEU A 77 -15.27 -14.89 13.03
CA LEU A 77 -14.08 -15.73 13.05
C LEU A 77 -13.21 -15.40 14.28
N GLN A 78 -12.43 -16.38 14.71
CA GLN A 78 -11.52 -16.19 15.84
C GLN A 78 -10.15 -15.74 15.35
N PHE A 79 -9.58 -14.75 16.02
CA PHE A 79 -8.26 -14.19 15.71
C PHE A 79 -7.37 -14.20 16.94
N HIS A 80 -6.13 -14.62 16.78
CA HIS A 80 -5.07 -14.48 17.77
C HIS A 80 -4.12 -13.38 17.34
N LEU A 81 -4.13 -12.27 18.05
CA LEU A 81 -3.20 -11.18 17.78
C LEU A 81 -1.80 -11.54 18.29
N ARG A 82 -0.92 -11.98 17.39
CA ARG A 82 0.45 -12.44 17.69
C ARG A 82 1.46 -11.30 17.72
N SER A 83 1.29 -10.32 16.85
CA SER A 83 2.14 -9.12 16.83
C SER A 83 1.28 -7.89 16.62
N PHE A 84 1.52 -6.87 17.44
CA PHE A 84 0.83 -5.58 17.37
C PHE A 84 1.85 -4.47 17.58
N CYS A 85 2.51 -4.06 16.49
CA CYS A 85 3.55 -3.04 16.49
C CYS A 85 3.10 -1.89 15.58
N VAL A 86 2.24 -1.05 16.13
CA VAL A 86 1.60 0.06 15.42
C VAL A 86 1.67 1.34 16.23
N LEU A 87 1.46 2.48 15.58
CA LEU A 87 1.35 3.79 16.25
C LEU A 87 2.56 4.05 17.15
N GLU A 88 2.36 4.41 18.43
CA GLU A 88 3.42 4.67 19.41
C GLU A 88 4.42 3.50 19.54
N ASN A 89 3.95 2.25 19.47
CA ASN A 89 4.82 1.07 19.53
C ASN A 89 5.75 0.95 18.32
N ASN A 90 5.40 1.60 17.20
CA ASN A 90 6.21 1.67 16.00
C ASN A 90 6.79 3.07 15.78
N THR A 91 6.87 3.93 16.80
CA THR A 91 7.32 5.33 16.65
C THR A 91 8.69 5.56 17.27
N LYS A 92 9.56 6.27 16.54
CA LYS A 92 10.77 6.91 17.05
C LYS A 92 10.76 8.40 16.69
N SER A 93 11.53 9.20 17.43
CA SER A 93 11.77 10.60 17.08
C SER A 93 13.16 10.77 16.44
N ASP A 94 13.24 11.57 15.38
CA ASP A 94 14.53 12.00 14.84
C ASP A 94 15.16 13.15 15.66
N SER A 95 16.36 13.59 15.25
CA SER A 95 17.07 14.70 15.89
C SER A 95 16.35 16.05 15.80
N PHE A 96 15.36 16.18 14.90
CA PHE A 96 14.56 17.38 14.69
C PHE A 96 13.20 17.30 15.40
N GLY A 97 12.92 16.19 16.09
CA GLY A 97 11.67 15.94 16.80
C GLY A 97 10.53 15.44 15.91
N ASN A 98 10.80 15.07 14.66
CA ASN A 98 9.79 14.45 13.80
C ASN A 98 9.55 13.01 14.25
N ALA A 99 8.28 12.60 14.27
CA ALA A 99 7.90 11.21 14.47
C ALA A 99 8.14 10.42 13.18
N LEU A 100 8.77 9.24 13.31
CA LEU A 100 9.12 8.33 12.22
C LEU A 100 8.74 6.90 12.59
N PRO A 101 8.41 6.03 11.61
CA PRO A 101 8.24 4.62 11.86
C PRO A 101 9.57 3.95 12.25
N ILE A 102 9.53 3.02 13.20
CA ILE A 102 10.64 2.12 13.53
C ILE A 102 10.75 1.03 12.45
N ILE A 103 9.63 0.37 12.16
CA ILE A 103 9.49 -0.67 11.15
C ILE A 103 8.68 -0.10 9.97
N GLY A 104 9.34 0.01 8.81
CA GLY A 104 8.70 0.44 7.55
C GLY A 104 8.36 -0.72 6.60
N GLY A 105 8.75 -1.96 6.94
CA GLY A 105 8.50 -3.15 6.13
C GLY A 105 8.85 -4.43 6.88
N PHE A 106 8.30 -5.55 6.41
CA PHE A 106 8.58 -6.88 6.97
C PHE A 106 8.44 -7.97 5.89
N VAL A 107 9.05 -9.11 6.16
CA VAL A 107 8.82 -10.38 5.44
C VAL A 107 8.09 -11.37 6.35
N VAL A 108 7.38 -12.31 5.74
CA VAL A 108 6.78 -13.45 6.43
C VAL A 108 7.35 -14.73 5.83
N GLU A 109 7.93 -15.59 6.66
CA GLU A 109 8.30 -16.94 6.25
C GLU A 109 7.04 -17.80 6.17
N THR A 110 6.62 -18.19 4.97
CA THR A 110 5.31 -18.83 4.73
C THR A 110 5.19 -20.24 5.34
N SER A 111 6.32 -20.93 5.57
CA SER A 111 6.35 -22.26 6.18
C SER A 111 6.14 -22.23 7.69
N SER A 112 6.55 -21.16 8.37
CA SER A 112 6.55 -21.06 9.83
C SER A 112 5.61 -19.98 10.38
N GLY A 113 5.23 -19.00 9.55
CA GLY A 113 4.50 -17.81 9.97
C GLY A 113 5.36 -16.77 10.69
N VAL A 114 6.69 -16.95 10.76
CA VAL A 114 7.58 -16.00 11.43
C VAL A 114 7.65 -14.69 10.65
N VAL A 115 7.47 -13.57 11.37
CA VAL A 115 7.52 -12.22 10.82
C VAL A 115 8.82 -11.53 11.22
N ILE A 116 9.52 -10.96 10.25
CA ILE A 116 10.85 -10.36 10.45
C ILE A 116 10.86 -8.96 9.81
N PRO A 117 11.29 -7.90 10.53
CA PRO A 117 11.48 -6.57 9.94
C PRO A 117 12.44 -6.64 8.73
N ALA A 118 12.08 -5.98 7.65
CA ALA A 118 12.82 -6.03 6.39
C ALA A 118 12.69 -4.72 5.60
N THR A 119 13.71 -4.44 4.80
CA THR A 119 13.71 -3.34 3.84
C THR A 119 14.02 -3.89 2.46
N PHE A 120 13.28 -3.41 1.46
CA PHE A 120 13.43 -3.81 0.07
C PHE A 120 13.94 -2.61 -0.72
N ASP A 121 15.09 -2.77 -1.38
CA ASP A 121 15.57 -1.81 -2.38
C ASP A 121 14.60 -1.72 -3.57
N MET A 122 14.85 -0.80 -4.50
CA MET A 122 13.97 -0.61 -5.65
C MET A 122 13.97 -1.81 -6.61
N ASP A 123 15.09 -2.51 -6.72
CA ASP A 123 15.29 -3.61 -7.67
C ASP A 123 14.61 -4.92 -7.22
N SER A 124 14.44 -5.11 -5.91
CA SER A 124 13.78 -6.28 -5.32
C SER A 124 12.24 -6.24 -5.36
N ARG A 125 11.63 -5.12 -5.78
CA ARG A 125 10.16 -4.93 -5.80
C ARG A 125 9.48 -5.43 -7.08
N CYS A 126 10.17 -6.24 -7.86
CA CYS A 126 9.68 -6.84 -9.10
C CYS A 126 8.46 -7.77 -8.89
N PRO A 127 7.72 -8.12 -9.96
CA PRO A 127 7.80 -7.57 -11.31
C PRO A 127 7.01 -6.26 -11.45
N ASP A 128 7.32 -5.50 -12.51
CA ASP A 128 6.51 -4.37 -13.01
C ASP A 128 6.02 -3.39 -11.93
N GLU A 129 6.95 -3.02 -11.05
CA GLU A 129 6.67 -2.18 -9.88
C GLU A 129 5.98 -0.86 -10.24
N VAL A 130 6.41 -0.19 -11.30
CA VAL A 130 5.82 1.07 -11.78
C VAL A 130 4.34 0.87 -12.17
N VAL A 131 4.02 -0.16 -12.94
CA VAL A 131 2.64 -0.46 -13.35
C VAL A 131 1.77 -0.82 -12.14
N ARG A 132 2.31 -1.58 -11.19
CA ARG A 132 1.59 -1.91 -9.93
C ARG A 132 1.29 -0.67 -9.11
N ARG A 133 2.22 0.29 -9.03
CA ARG A 133 1.96 1.57 -8.35
C ARG A 133 0.92 2.41 -9.05
N ILE A 134 0.97 2.49 -10.39
CA ILE A 134 -0.08 3.17 -11.20
C ILE A 134 -1.47 2.62 -10.87
N ARG A 135 -1.60 1.30 -10.75
CA ARG A 135 -2.87 0.68 -10.35
C ARG A 135 -3.37 1.16 -8.99
N VAL A 136 -2.47 1.38 -8.04
CA VAL A 136 -2.81 1.87 -6.69
C VAL A 136 -3.11 3.37 -6.69
N SER A 137 -2.33 4.17 -7.42
CA SER A 137 -2.32 5.63 -7.28
C SER A 137 -3.25 6.38 -8.23
N VAL A 138 -3.43 5.91 -9.46
CA VAL A 138 -4.11 6.69 -10.52
C VAL A 138 -5.28 5.97 -11.19
N SER A 139 -5.56 4.73 -10.78
CA SER A 139 -6.68 3.93 -11.32
C SER A 139 -7.95 4.00 -10.46
N SER A 140 -8.07 5.03 -9.60
CA SER A 140 -9.22 5.20 -8.70
C SER A 140 -10.56 5.41 -9.42
N TYR A 141 -10.53 5.79 -10.70
CA TYR A 141 -11.72 5.94 -11.53
C TYR A 141 -12.22 4.60 -12.12
N ASP A 142 -11.40 3.54 -12.10
CA ASP A 142 -11.80 2.24 -12.60
C ASP A 142 -12.78 1.56 -11.61
N PRO A 143 -14.08 1.43 -11.96
CA PRO A 143 -15.08 0.88 -11.04
C PRO A 143 -14.82 -0.60 -10.71
N THR A 144 -14.00 -1.29 -11.51
CA THR A 144 -13.66 -2.70 -11.31
C THR A 144 -12.95 -2.92 -9.97
N TRP A 145 -12.15 -1.93 -9.54
CA TRP A 145 -11.26 -2.04 -8.38
C TRP A 145 -11.76 -1.31 -7.14
N GLN A 146 -12.90 -0.62 -7.23
CA GLN A 146 -13.44 0.15 -6.12
C GLN A 146 -13.69 -0.74 -4.89
N GLY A 147 -13.05 -0.38 -3.77
CA GLY A 147 -13.22 -1.11 -2.50
C GLY A 147 -12.55 -2.49 -2.46
N ARG A 148 -11.62 -2.80 -3.39
CA ARG A 148 -10.89 -4.08 -3.42
C ARG A 148 -9.40 -3.93 -3.11
N LEU A 149 -8.81 -4.95 -2.48
CA LEU A 149 -7.36 -5.11 -2.47
C LEU A 149 -6.90 -5.58 -3.85
N LEU A 150 -5.79 -5.01 -4.32
CA LEU A 150 -5.22 -5.36 -5.61
C LEU A 150 -4.36 -6.62 -5.48
N GLU A 151 -4.99 -7.78 -5.62
CA GLU A 151 -4.29 -9.07 -5.67
C GLU A 151 -3.40 -9.17 -6.91
N THR A 152 -2.24 -9.80 -6.73
CA THR A 152 -1.24 -9.92 -7.81
C THR A 152 -0.60 -11.29 -7.95
N TYR A 153 -0.92 -12.27 -7.10
CA TYR A 153 -0.25 -13.58 -7.12
C TYR A 153 -1.26 -14.71 -7.09
N ASP A 154 -1.22 -15.54 -8.14
CA ASP A 154 -1.98 -16.77 -8.24
C ASP A 154 -1.17 -17.91 -7.59
N THR A 155 -1.66 -18.38 -6.44
CA THR A 155 -1.02 -19.46 -5.68
C THR A 155 -1.17 -20.83 -6.33
N GLN A 156 -2.18 -21.05 -7.17
CA GLN A 156 -2.42 -22.33 -7.83
C GLN A 156 -1.46 -22.54 -8.98
N ASP A 157 -1.26 -21.50 -9.80
CA ASP A 157 -0.45 -21.58 -11.01
C ASP A 157 1.01 -21.10 -10.80
N ASP A 158 1.36 -20.57 -9.62
CA ASP A 158 2.64 -19.90 -9.32
C ASP A 158 2.96 -18.77 -10.31
N VAL A 159 1.99 -17.87 -10.48
CA VAL A 159 2.04 -16.79 -11.45
C VAL A 159 1.81 -15.44 -10.79
N PHE A 160 2.63 -14.47 -11.15
CA PHE A 160 2.38 -13.08 -10.78
C PHE A 160 1.53 -12.41 -11.85
N GLN A 161 0.28 -12.09 -11.54
CA GLN A 161 -0.69 -11.53 -12.46
C GLN A 161 -1.07 -10.10 -12.07
N ILE A 162 -0.68 -9.13 -12.89
CA ILE A 162 -1.12 -7.75 -12.75
C ILE A 162 -2.38 -7.57 -13.59
N ALA A 163 -3.53 -7.56 -12.93
CA ALA A 163 -4.81 -7.34 -13.58
C ALA A 163 -4.88 -5.94 -14.25
N PRO A 164 -5.61 -5.82 -15.36
CA PRO A 164 -5.75 -4.56 -16.08
C PRO A 164 -6.37 -3.48 -15.20
N ALA A 165 -5.96 -2.23 -15.42
CA ALA A 165 -6.59 -1.08 -14.80
C ALA A 165 -6.63 0.08 -15.78
N CYS A 166 -7.70 0.88 -15.69
CA CYS A 166 -7.90 2.05 -16.51
C CYS A 166 -7.53 3.32 -15.73
N TRP A 167 -6.81 4.24 -16.37
CA TRP A 167 -6.64 5.61 -15.88
C TRP A 167 -7.14 6.62 -16.90
N MET A 168 -7.47 7.81 -16.41
CA MET A 168 -7.96 8.90 -17.23
C MET A 168 -6.84 9.48 -18.10
N PRO A 169 -7.12 9.90 -19.36
CA PRO A 169 -6.09 10.46 -20.26
C PRO A 169 -5.43 11.76 -19.75
N ASP A 170 -6.12 12.52 -18.89
CA ASP A 170 -5.60 13.77 -18.30
C ASP A 170 -4.46 13.52 -17.29
N TRP A 171 -4.26 12.27 -16.85
CA TRP A 171 -3.13 11.93 -15.98
C TRP A 171 -1.78 12.24 -16.59
N ALA A 172 -1.63 12.24 -17.92
CA ALA A 172 -0.39 12.65 -18.56
C ALA A 172 -0.06 14.13 -18.30
N ASP A 173 -1.05 15.02 -18.36
CA ASP A 173 -0.90 16.44 -18.08
C ASP A 173 -0.65 16.71 -16.59
N ILE A 174 -1.38 15.99 -15.72
CA ILE A 174 -1.18 16.05 -14.26
C ILE A 174 0.23 15.57 -13.91
N ALA A 175 0.65 14.42 -14.43
CA ALA A 175 1.98 13.85 -14.24
C ALA A 175 3.08 14.80 -14.74
N SER A 176 2.90 15.41 -15.90
CA SER A 176 3.82 16.42 -16.45
C SER A 176 3.96 17.62 -15.50
N SER A 177 2.84 18.12 -14.98
CA SER A 177 2.81 19.23 -14.03
C SER A 177 3.49 18.88 -12.70
N LEU A 178 3.20 17.70 -12.15
CA LEU A 178 3.83 17.20 -10.92
C LEU A 178 5.34 16.99 -11.10
N ASN A 179 5.77 16.51 -12.26
CA ASN A 179 7.18 16.25 -12.53
C ASN A 179 8.03 17.53 -12.64
N GLN A 180 7.43 18.70 -12.83
CA GLN A 180 8.12 19.99 -12.82
C GLN A 180 8.37 20.54 -11.40
N LEU A 181 7.74 19.96 -10.38
CA LEU A 181 7.92 20.39 -9.00
C LEU A 181 9.31 20.04 -8.47
N SER A 182 9.79 20.83 -7.51
CA SER A 182 10.99 20.49 -6.74
C SER A 182 10.75 19.28 -5.82
N ASP A 183 11.81 18.58 -5.42
CA ASP A 183 11.68 17.38 -4.57
C ASP A 183 10.96 17.65 -3.24
N SER A 184 11.16 18.83 -2.65
CA SER A 184 10.46 19.25 -1.43
C SER A 184 8.97 19.49 -1.66
N GLU A 185 8.60 20.04 -2.82
CA GLU A 185 7.19 20.20 -3.21
C GLU A 185 6.53 18.86 -3.53
N VAL A 186 7.25 17.93 -4.16
CA VAL A 186 6.77 16.56 -4.37
C VAL A 186 6.47 15.90 -3.03
N LEU A 187 7.43 15.92 -2.09
CA LEU A 187 7.21 15.38 -0.74
C LEU A 187 5.99 16.02 -0.08
N LEU A 188 5.90 17.35 -0.07
CA LEU A 188 4.81 18.05 0.63
C LEU A 188 3.43 17.78 0.02
N ARG A 189 3.33 17.61 -1.30
CA ARG A 189 2.03 17.47 -2.00
C ARG A 189 1.60 16.02 -2.21
N CYS A 190 2.55 15.09 -2.30
CA CYS A 190 2.29 13.71 -2.72
C CYS A 190 2.50 12.69 -1.60
N SER A 191 3.12 13.05 -0.48
CA SER A 191 3.27 12.16 0.68
C SER A 191 2.21 12.44 1.76
N THR A 192 1.78 11.38 2.45
CA THR A 192 0.97 11.47 3.68
C THR A 192 1.82 11.87 4.89
N SER A 193 3.14 11.64 4.85
CA SER A 193 4.08 11.94 5.92
C SER A 193 5.45 12.40 5.37
N PRO A 194 5.58 13.66 4.89
CA PRO A 194 6.75 14.12 4.14
C PRO A 194 8.10 13.95 4.84
N ALA A 195 8.14 14.05 6.17
CA ALA A 195 9.37 13.89 6.96
C ALA A 195 9.75 12.42 7.21
N ALA A 196 8.82 11.48 6.96
CA ALA A 196 8.98 10.05 7.24
C ALA A 196 9.19 9.19 5.99
N GLU A 197 9.12 9.79 4.80
CA GLU A 197 9.32 9.06 3.55
C GLU A 197 10.76 8.55 3.39
N PRO A 198 10.95 7.38 2.74
CA PRO A 198 12.28 6.89 2.45
C PRO A 198 13.00 7.79 1.42
N PRO A 199 14.34 7.77 1.37
CA PRO A 199 15.12 8.64 0.46
C PRO A 199 14.72 8.55 -1.02
N HIS A 200 14.22 7.40 -1.44
CA HIS A 200 13.84 7.13 -2.84
C HIS A 200 12.38 7.46 -3.17
N PHE A 201 11.62 8.07 -2.26
CA PHE A 201 10.19 8.39 -2.49
C PHE A 201 10.00 9.23 -3.74
N VAL A 202 10.68 10.37 -3.83
CA VAL A 202 10.55 11.30 -4.97
C VAL A 202 10.99 10.65 -6.28
N GLU A 203 12.07 9.87 -6.25
CA GLU A 203 12.54 9.11 -7.42
C GLU A 203 11.48 8.13 -7.92
N ASN A 204 10.79 7.43 -7.01
CA ASN A 204 9.71 6.52 -7.37
C ASN A 204 8.51 7.25 -7.98
N GLU A 205 8.09 8.37 -7.40
CA GLU A 205 7.01 9.19 -7.97
C GLU A 205 7.34 9.67 -9.39
N ARG A 206 8.57 10.14 -9.61
CA ARG A 206 9.01 10.58 -10.94
C ARG A 206 9.03 9.46 -11.97
N ARG A 207 9.37 8.22 -11.58
CA ARG A 207 9.31 7.03 -12.46
C ARG A 207 7.87 6.73 -12.88
N ILE A 208 6.92 6.85 -11.95
CA ILE A 208 5.48 6.69 -12.22
C ILE A 208 5.00 7.75 -13.21
N TRP A 209 5.28 9.03 -12.93
CA TRP A 209 4.85 10.13 -13.79
C TRP A 209 5.45 10.05 -15.18
N LYS A 210 6.75 9.71 -15.28
CA LYS A 210 7.39 9.47 -16.57
C LYS A 210 6.67 8.38 -17.37
N TYR A 211 6.31 7.28 -16.73
CA TYR A 211 5.57 6.20 -17.40
C TYR A 211 4.21 6.66 -17.91
N LEU A 212 3.45 7.43 -17.11
CA LEU A 212 2.14 7.97 -17.50
C LEU A 212 2.24 8.99 -18.64
N ILE A 213 3.30 9.80 -18.67
CA ILE A 213 3.58 10.74 -19.77
C ILE A 213 3.91 9.98 -21.06
N ASP A 214 4.74 8.94 -20.95
CA ASP A 214 5.18 8.15 -22.10
C ASP A 214 4.09 7.19 -22.62
N ASN A 215 3.11 6.81 -21.78
CA ASN A 215 2.03 5.86 -22.08
C ASN A 215 0.68 6.43 -21.58
N PRO A 216 0.15 7.50 -22.20
CA PRO A 216 -1.07 8.17 -21.74
C PRO A 216 -2.32 7.29 -21.87
N ASP A 217 -2.35 6.42 -22.89
CA ASP A 217 -3.42 5.45 -23.10
C ASP A 217 -3.13 4.15 -22.32
N TRP A 218 -4.00 3.81 -21.37
CA TRP A 218 -3.86 2.60 -20.56
C TRP A 218 -3.90 1.32 -21.40
N GLU A 219 -4.49 1.35 -22.61
CA GLU A 219 -4.50 0.22 -23.53
C GLU A 219 -3.09 -0.16 -24.01
N GLU A 220 -2.12 0.76 -24.00
CA GLU A 220 -0.72 0.44 -24.30
C GLU A 220 -0.10 -0.45 -23.21
N THR A 221 -0.50 -0.25 -21.95
CA THR A 221 -0.05 -1.05 -20.82
C THR A 221 -0.80 -2.36 -20.68
N PHE A 222 -2.12 -2.36 -20.96
CA PHE A 222 -3.01 -3.51 -20.89
C PHE A 222 -3.78 -3.74 -22.21
N PRO A 223 -3.09 -4.21 -23.28
CA PRO A 223 -3.71 -4.38 -24.58
C PRO A 223 -4.91 -5.32 -24.54
N LYS A 224 -6.04 -4.90 -25.11
CA LYS A 224 -7.30 -5.66 -25.13
C LYS A 224 -7.79 -6.01 -23.71
N HIS A 225 -7.47 -5.17 -22.72
CA HIS A 225 -7.84 -5.36 -21.33
C HIS A 225 -7.34 -6.71 -20.77
N LYS A 226 -6.17 -7.16 -21.23
CA LYS A 226 -5.53 -8.39 -20.74
C LYS A 226 -4.57 -8.10 -19.58
N PRO A 227 -4.47 -9.01 -18.61
CA PRO A 227 -3.50 -8.86 -17.53
C PRO A 227 -2.06 -8.98 -18.04
N ARG A 228 -1.11 -8.44 -17.27
CA ARG A 228 0.31 -8.68 -17.47
C ARG A 228 0.72 -9.85 -16.57
N VAL A 229 1.18 -10.93 -17.20
CA VAL A 229 1.41 -12.22 -16.56
C VAL A 229 2.91 -12.50 -16.50
N PHE A 230 3.42 -12.85 -15.32
CA PHE A 230 4.82 -13.14 -15.08
C PHE A 230 5.00 -14.51 -14.42
N HIS A 231 6.00 -15.24 -14.89
CA HIS A 231 6.36 -16.55 -14.37
C HIS A 231 7.71 -16.48 -13.69
N ARG A 232 7.85 -17.28 -12.63
CA ARG A 232 9.10 -17.43 -11.91
C ARG A 232 10.10 -18.22 -12.77
N ALA A 233 11.24 -17.63 -13.05
CA ALA A 233 12.35 -18.27 -13.73
C ALA A 233 13.13 -19.17 -12.76
N SER A 234 13.98 -20.05 -13.30
CA SER A 234 14.77 -21.00 -12.50
C SER A 234 15.76 -20.34 -11.53
N ASP A 235 16.18 -19.11 -11.80
CA ASP A 235 17.04 -18.30 -10.93
C ASP A 235 16.24 -17.53 -9.86
N GLY A 236 14.92 -17.71 -9.81
CA GLY A 236 14.01 -17.04 -8.89
C GLY A 236 13.52 -15.66 -9.35
N SER A 237 14.00 -15.16 -10.50
CA SER A 237 13.54 -13.89 -11.08
C SER A 237 12.15 -14.00 -11.71
N TRP A 238 11.50 -12.86 -11.96
CA TRP A 238 10.21 -12.80 -12.65
C TRP A 238 10.40 -12.45 -14.13
N SER A 239 9.81 -13.26 -15.01
CA SER A 239 9.89 -13.07 -16.46
C SER A 239 8.49 -12.93 -17.07
N ARG A 240 8.32 -11.96 -17.97
CA ARG A 240 7.05 -11.77 -18.70
C ARG A 240 7.02 -12.71 -19.88
N TYR A 241 6.00 -13.58 -19.96
CA TYR A 241 5.70 -14.27 -21.22
C TYR A 241 4.93 -13.29 -22.13
N SER A 242 5.43 -13.09 -23.36
CA SER A 242 4.82 -12.22 -24.38
C SER A 242 3.55 -12.83 -24.96
#